data_AF-S4YF88-F1
#
_entry.id   AF-S4YF88-F1
#
_cell.length_a   1.000
_cell.length_b   1.000
_cell.length_c   1.000
_cell.angle_alpha   90.00
_cell.angle_beta   90.00
_cell.angle_gamma   90.00
#
_symmetry.space_group_name_H-M   'P 1'
#
loop_
_entity.id
_entity.type
_entity.pdbx_description
1 polymer ?
#
loop_
_entity_poly.entity_id
_entity_poly.type
_entity_poly.pdbx_seq_one_letter_code
_entity_poly.pdbx_strand_id
1 'polypeptide(L)'
;MYYAGNATKITGLSYRQLDNVVRNRLLQPSRGAAHGRGTVRGFSERDLIALRLVKELLDAGHRLSPFMHMIRYVQHGRGLPPLDQLDGKVLVSNGREAHVVDGAKMNLSGTLQTRRMLHVVDLGAAAGHVHHRIQQVARKPK
;
A
#
# COMPACT_ATOMS: atom_id res chain seq x y z
N MET A 1 9.92 7.75 9.48
CA MET A 1 10.36 6.35 9.25
C MET A 1 9.72 5.50 10.33
N TYR A 2 9.18 4.34 9.97
CA TYR A 2 8.39 3.50 10.87
C TYR A 2 9.00 2.11 10.96
N TYR A 3 9.15 1.59 12.16
CA TYR A 3 9.62 0.22 12.39
C TYR A 3 8.45 -0.77 12.41
N ALA A 4 8.74 -2.08 12.37
CA ALA A 4 7.73 -3.13 12.32
C ALA A 4 6.60 -2.95 13.34
N GLY A 5 6.90 -2.62 14.60
CA GLY A 5 5.88 -2.40 15.63
C GLY A 5 4.98 -1.19 15.40
N ASN A 6 5.46 -0.13 14.75
CA ASN A 6 4.61 0.99 14.33
C ASN A 6 3.89 0.66 13.03
N ALA A 7 4.54 -0.04 12.11
CA ALA A 7 3.97 -0.42 10.83
C ALA A 7 2.74 -1.33 10.99
N THR A 8 2.78 -2.33 11.88
CA THR A 8 1.62 -3.17 12.20
C THR A 8 0.47 -2.34 12.79
N LYS A 9 0.76 -1.45 13.74
CA LYS A 9 -0.23 -0.55 14.36
C LYS A 9 -0.87 0.41 13.34
N ILE A 10 -0.07 0.95 12.43
CA ILE A 10 -0.52 1.93 11.43
C ILE A 10 -1.35 1.27 10.34
N THR A 11 -0.89 0.14 9.81
CA THR A 11 -1.50 -0.52 8.64
C THR A 11 -2.66 -1.44 9.03
N GLY A 12 -2.67 -1.92 10.28
CA GLY A 12 -3.58 -2.94 10.78
C GLY A 12 -3.13 -4.38 10.49
N LEU A 13 -1.98 -4.59 9.83
CA LEU A 13 -1.42 -5.92 9.64
C LEU A 13 -1.02 -6.54 10.98
N SER A 14 -1.25 -7.84 11.14
CA SER A 14 -0.60 -8.59 12.21
C SER A 14 0.91 -8.67 11.96
N TYR A 15 1.70 -8.87 13.02
CA TYR A 15 3.15 -9.02 12.88
C TYR A 15 3.52 -10.18 11.93
N ARG A 16 2.76 -11.27 11.95
CA ARG A 16 2.94 -12.42 11.06
C ARG A 16 2.62 -12.10 9.61
N GLN A 17 1.56 -11.32 9.36
CA GLN A 17 1.24 -10.87 8.00
C GLN A 17 2.35 -9.96 7.46
N LEU A 18 2.81 -9.01 8.27
CA LEU A 18 3.93 -8.13 7.90
C LEU A 18 5.22 -8.93 7.63
N ASP A 19 5.57 -9.89 8.50
CA ASP A 19 6.74 -10.74 8.32
C ASP A 19 6.63 -11.56 7.04
N ASN A 20 5.49 -12.20 6.77
CA ASN A 20 5.27 -12.95 5.54
C ASN A 20 5.42 -12.08 4.28
N VAL A 21 4.91 -10.84 4.32
CA VAL A 21 5.03 -9.89 3.21
C VAL A 21 6.51 -9.57 2.92
N VAL A 22 7.29 -9.26 3.96
CA VAL A 22 8.70 -8.90 3.82
C VAL A 22 9.55 -10.13 3.46
N ARG A 23 9.33 -11.27 4.13
CA ARG A 23 10.08 -12.52 3.92
C ARG A 23 9.88 -13.08 2.52
N ASN A 24 8.67 -12.99 1.98
CA ASN A 24 8.36 -13.42 0.62
C ASN A 24 8.66 -12.33 -0.43
N ARG A 25 9.32 -11.23 -0.03
CA ARG A 25 9.69 -10.10 -0.90
C ARG A 25 8.50 -9.50 -1.65
N LEU A 26 7.31 -9.55 -1.06
CA LEU A 26 6.11 -8.93 -1.64
C LEU A 26 6.20 -7.40 -1.61
N LEU A 27 6.80 -6.90 -0.54
CA LEU A 27 7.14 -5.50 -0.32
C LEU A 27 8.44 -5.46 0.48
N GLN A 28 9.41 -4.66 0.07
CA GLN A 28 10.67 -4.48 0.80
C GLN A 28 10.75 -3.09 1.44
N PRO A 29 11.15 -2.94 2.71
CA PRO A 29 11.24 -1.63 3.34
C PRO A 29 12.13 -0.66 2.53
N SER A 30 11.60 0.51 2.16
CA SER A 30 12.30 1.44 1.26
C SER A 30 13.57 2.05 1.85
N ARG A 31 13.73 2.05 3.19
CA ARG A 31 14.88 2.65 3.89
C ARG A 31 15.66 1.63 4.72
N GLY A 32 15.81 0.41 4.20
CA GLY A 32 16.51 -0.67 4.89
C GLY A 32 17.31 -1.59 3.97
N ALA A 33 18.25 -1.03 3.20
CA ALA A 33 19.29 -1.83 2.55
C ALA A 33 20.44 -2.04 3.55
N ALA A 34 20.51 -3.25 4.12
CA ALA A 34 21.52 -3.66 5.07
C ALA A 34 22.94 -3.44 4.54
N HIS A 35 23.70 -2.56 5.20
CA HIS A 35 25.15 -2.45 5.00
C HIS A 35 25.94 -2.76 6.30
N GLY A 36 25.29 -3.29 7.34
CA GLY A 36 25.97 -3.65 8.59
C GLY A 36 25.12 -4.45 9.57
N ARG A 37 25.79 -5.14 10.50
CA ARG A 37 25.18 -5.90 11.61
C ARG A 37 24.43 -4.91 12.51
N GLY A 38 23.09 -4.91 12.46
CA GLY A 38 22.23 -4.06 13.31
C GLY A 38 21.37 -3.00 12.60
N THR A 39 21.31 -2.94 11.27
CA THR A 39 20.42 -1.97 10.58
C THR A 39 18.95 -2.36 10.70
N VAL A 40 18.15 -1.51 11.34
CA VAL A 40 16.71 -1.75 11.54
C VAL A 40 15.96 -1.46 10.24
N ARG A 41 15.11 -2.40 9.81
CA ARG A 41 14.23 -2.24 8.64
C ARG A 41 13.22 -1.10 8.87
N GLY A 42 13.35 -0.03 8.09
CA GLY A 42 12.44 1.12 8.14
C GLY A 42 11.49 1.21 6.96
N PHE A 43 10.23 1.43 7.27
CA PHE A 43 9.16 1.71 6.32
C PHE A 43 8.96 3.23 6.16
N SER A 44 8.87 3.68 4.93
CA SER A 44 8.39 5.01 4.55
C SER A 44 6.87 5.10 4.66
N GLU A 45 6.31 6.31 4.63
CA GLU A 45 4.85 6.49 4.59
C GLU A 45 4.21 5.81 3.37
N ARG A 46 4.89 5.87 2.22
CA ARG A 46 4.49 5.16 1.00
C ARG A 46 4.49 3.64 1.20
N ASP A 47 5.49 3.09 1.89
CA ASP A 47 5.50 1.66 2.23
C ASP A 47 4.29 1.32 3.11
N LEU A 48 3.91 2.19 4.04
CA LEU A 48 2.73 1.98 4.88
C LEU A 48 1.43 2.00 4.07
N ILE A 49 1.30 2.87 3.08
CA ILE A 49 0.14 2.88 2.17
C ILE A 49 0.09 1.58 1.34
N ALA A 50 1.23 1.13 0.81
CA ALA A 50 1.29 -0.14 0.09
C ALA A 50 1.00 -1.35 1.01
N LEU A 51 1.46 -1.33 2.26
CA LEU A 51 1.11 -2.34 3.27
C LEU A 51 -0.37 -2.27 3.68
N ARG A 52 -0.97 -1.08 3.67
CA ARG A 52 -2.40 -0.91 3.91
C ARG A 52 -3.23 -1.55 2.80
N LEU A 53 -2.84 -1.35 1.54
CA LEU A 53 -3.40 -2.07 0.39
C LEU A 53 -3.28 -3.59 0.57
N VAL A 54 -2.13 -4.08 1.04
CA VAL A 54 -1.95 -5.51 1.36
C VAL A 54 -2.96 -5.98 2.41
N LYS A 55 -3.19 -5.21 3.48
CA LYS A 55 -4.16 -5.56 4.52
C LYS A 55 -5.57 -5.68 3.94
N GLU A 56 -5.99 -4.74 3.10
CA GLU A 56 -7.31 -4.73 2.48
C GLU A 56 -7.52 -5.95 1.56
N LEU A 57 -6.50 -6.31 0.78
CA LEU A 57 -6.53 -7.52 -0.05
C LEU A 57 -6.64 -8.80 0.80
N LEU A 58 -5.88 -8.88 1.90
CA LEU A 58 -5.95 -10.03 2.81
C LEU A 58 -7.30 -10.13 3.52
N ASP A 59 -7.88 -9.00 3.92
CA ASP A 59 -9.20 -8.95 4.58
C ASP A 59 -10.33 -9.38 3.64
N ALA A 60 -10.21 -9.06 2.35
CA ALA A 60 -11.09 -9.55 1.30
C ALA A 60 -10.84 -11.02 0.92
N GLY A 61 -9.90 -11.72 1.57
CA GLY A 61 -9.59 -13.12 1.30
C GLY A 61 -8.76 -13.35 0.03
N HIS A 62 -8.18 -12.31 -0.57
CA HIS A 62 -7.38 -12.43 -1.79
C HIS A 62 -6.00 -13.02 -1.51
N ARG A 63 -5.51 -13.83 -2.46
CA ARG A 63 -4.08 -14.16 -2.56
C ARG A 63 -3.33 -12.92 -3.04
N LEU A 64 -2.13 -12.65 -2.51
CA LEU A 64 -1.37 -11.43 -2.83
C LEU A 64 -0.59 -11.50 -4.16
N SER A 65 -0.25 -12.71 -4.64
CA SER A 65 0.57 -12.87 -5.84
C SER A 65 0.00 -12.17 -7.08
N PRO A 66 -1.32 -12.25 -7.39
CA PRO A 66 -1.93 -11.53 -8.50
C PRO A 66 -1.90 -10.00 -8.37
N PHE A 67 -1.64 -9.45 -7.18
CA PHE A 67 -1.70 -8.01 -6.91
C PHE A 67 -0.31 -7.39 -6.70
N MET A 68 0.77 -8.16 -6.85
CA MET A 68 2.12 -7.67 -6.57
C MET A 68 2.52 -6.47 -7.43
N HIS A 69 2.04 -6.38 -8.67
CA HIS A 69 2.28 -5.22 -9.52
C HIS A 69 1.61 -3.96 -8.97
N MET A 70 0.39 -4.06 -8.41
CA MET A 70 -0.29 -2.93 -7.75
C MET A 70 0.45 -2.49 -6.49
N ILE A 71 0.83 -3.44 -5.64
CA ILE A 71 1.60 -3.16 -4.42
C ILE A 71 2.92 -2.46 -4.75
N ARG A 72 3.66 -2.98 -5.75
CA ARG A 72 4.89 -2.36 -6.24
C ARG A 72 4.65 -0.99 -6.88
N TYR A 73 3.56 -0.81 -7.62
CA TYR A 73 3.23 0.48 -8.23
C TYR A 73 3.11 1.56 -7.16
N VAL A 74 2.31 1.30 -6.12
CA VAL A 74 2.16 2.22 -4.98
C VAL A 74 3.50 2.43 -4.27
N GLN A 75 4.26 1.36 -4.05
CA GLN A 75 5.54 1.44 -3.35
C GLN A 75 6.61 2.27 -4.08
N HIS A 76 6.77 2.09 -5.39
CA HIS A 76 7.77 2.85 -6.15
C HIS A 76 7.35 4.31 -6.33
N GLY A 77 6.03 4.57 -6.39
CA GLY A 77 5.47 5.91 -6.52
C GLY A 77 5.63 6.53 -7.92
N ARG A 78 6.12 5.79 -8.92
CA ARG A 78 6.18 6.29 -10.30
C ARG A 78 4.76 6.39 -10.86
N GLY A 79 4.38 7.59 -11.28
CA GLY A 79 3.02 7.88 -11.75
C GLY A 79 1.99 8.02 -10.62
N LEU A 80 2.42 7.97 -9.36
CA LEU A 80 1.59 8.26 -8.21
C LEU A 80 1.60 9.77 -7.94
N PRO A 81 0.45 10.41 -7.68
CA PRO A 81 0.43 11.78 -7.16
C PRO A 81 1.21 11.89 -5.83
N PRO A 82 1.56 13.12 -5.41
CA PRO A 82 2.02 13.37 -4.03
C PRO A 82 1.08 12.73 -3.00
N LEU A 83 1.64 12.24 -1.88
CA LEU A 83 0.88 11.43 -0.91
C LEU A 83 -0.27 12.21 -0.25
N ASP A 84 -0.10 13.53 -0.11
CA ASP A 84 -1.08 14.51 0.36
C ASP A 84 -2.18 14.83 -0.66
N GLN A 85 -2.07 14.31 -1.89
CA GLN A 85 -3.03 14.51 -2.98
C GLN A 85 -3.70 13.20 -3.42
N LEU A 86 -3.70 12.20 -2.53
CA LEU A 86 -4.34 10.91 -2.79
C LEU A 86 -5.84 10.88 -2.48
N ASP A 87 -6.39 11.94 -1.89
CA ASP A 87 -7.83 12.06 -1.68
C ASP A 87 -8.59 11.98 -3.01
N GLY A 88 -9.64 11.16 -3.01
CA GLY A 88 -10.44 10.86 -4.21
C GLY A 88 -9.68 10.10 -5.32
N LYS A 89 -8.47 9.60 -5.06
CA LYS A 89 -7.71 8.81 -6.04
C LYS A 89 -8.01 7.32 -5.91
N VAL A 90 -8.14 6.67 -7.06
CA VAL A 90 -8.46 5.25 -7.17
C VAL A 90 -7.34 4.56 -7.94
N LEU A 91 -6.84 3.47 -7.39
CA LEU A 91 -5.91 2.57 -8.04
C LEU A 91 -6.69 1.55 -8.88
N VAL A 92 -6.47 1.56 -10.19
CA VAL A 92 -7.14 0.67 -11.14
C VAL A 92 -6.12 -0.27 -11.75
N SER A 93 -6.49 -1.54 -11.89
CA SER A 93 -5.65 -2.55 -12.50
C SER A 93 -6.41 -3.55 -13.37
N ASN A 94 -5.76 -3.99 -14.45
CA ASN A 94 -6.22 -5.06 -15.35
C ASN A 94 -5.46 -6.39 -15.16
N GLY A 95 -4.78 -6.56 -14.01
CA GLY A 95 -3.97 -7.74 -13.69
C GLY A 95 -2.55 -7.75 -14.29
N ARG A 96 -2.19 -6.77 -15.14
CA ARG A 96 -0.82 -6.58 -15.63
C ARG A 96 -0.26 -5.22 -15.25
N GLU A 97 -1.08 -4.21 -15.44
CA GLU A 97 -0.73 -2.82 -15.20
C GLU A 97 -1.61 -2.24 -14.11
N ALA A 98 -1.08 -1.24 -13.42
CA ALA A 98 -1.81 -0.46 -12.44
C ALA A 98 -1.58 1.02 -12.73
N HIS A 99 -2.63 1.82 -12.59
CA HIS A 99 -2.56 3.26 -12.74
C HIS A 99 -3.55 3.93 -11.78
N VAL A 100 -3.27 5.18 -11.44
CA VAL A 100 -4.15 5.98 -10.60
C VAL A 100 -5.02 6.87 -11.47
N VAL A 101 -6.32 6.85 -11.19
CA VAL A 101 -7.29 7.77 -11.78
C VAL A 101 -7.94 8.61 -10.69
N ASP A 102 -8.52 9.72 -11.11
CA ASP A 102 -9.47 10.45 -10.28
C ASP A 102 -10.78 9.65 -10.19
N GLY A 103 -11.21 9.32 -8.98
CA GLY A 103 -12.41 8.53 -8.75
C GLY A 103 -13.67 9.20 -9.32
N ALA A 104 -13.74 10.54 -9.28
CA ALA A 104 -14.87 11.29 -9.83
C ALA A 104 -14.89 11.26 -11.38
N LYS A 105 -13.76 10.97 -12.02
CA LYS A 105 -13.62 10.88 -13.48
C LYS A 105 -13.55 9.43 -13.97
N MET A 106 -13.75 8.46 -13.08
CA MET A 106 -13.64 7.04 -13.43
C MET A 106 -14.86 6.59 -14.24
N ASN A 107 -14.68 6.47 -15.55
CA ASN A 107 -15.70 5.93 -16.44
C ASN A 107 -15.50 4.42 -16.63
N LEU A 108 -16.31 3.62 -15.93
CA LEU A 108 -16.25 2.15 -15.98
C LEU A 108 -16.59 1.59 -17.37
N SER A 109 -17.35 2.32 -18.19
CA SER A 109 -17.85 1.84 -19.49
C SER A 109 -16.74 1.49 -20.49
N GLY A 110 -15.65 2.26 -20.54
CA GLY A 110 -14.52 1.97 -21.43
C GLY A 110 -13.61 0.85 -20.90
N THR A 111 -13.55 0.69 -19.58
CA THR A 111 -12.70 -0.32 -18.92
C THR A 111 -13.33 -1.72 -18.99
N LEU A 112 -14.66 -1.81 -18.84
CA LEU A 112 -15.45 -3.06 -18.89
C LEU A 112 -15.44 -3.75 -20.25
N GLN A 113 -14.97 -3.08 -21.32
CA GLN A 113 -14.79 -3.72 -22.64
C GLN A 113 -13.63 -4.71 -22.67
N THR A 114 -12.72 -4.67 -21.69
CA THR A 114 -11.70 -5.69 -21.54
C THR A 114 -12.34 -6.96 -20.97
N ARG A 115 -12.24 -8.10 -21.67
CA ARG A 115 -12.61 -9.44 -21.15
C ARG A 115 -11.71 -9.92 -19.99
N ARG A 116 -11.10 -9.00 -19.24
CA ARG A 116 -10.18 -9.27 -18.13
C ARG A 116 -10.78 -8.73 -16.85
N MET A 117 -10.50 -9.42 -15.75
CA MET A 117 -10.89 -8.96 -14.41
C MET A 117 -10.22 -7.62 -14.11
N LEU A 118 -11.02 -6.65 -13.66
CA LEU A 118 -10.55 -5.36 -13.20
C LEU A 118 -10.54 -5.32 -11.68
N HIS A 119 -9.45 -4.80 -11.12
CA HIS A 119 -9.33 -4.52 -9.70
C HIS A 119 -9.33 -3.01 -9.49
N VAL A 120 -10.20 -2.56 -8.61
CA VAL A 120 -10.41 -1.14 -8.29
C VAL A 120 -10.25 -1.01 -6.78
N VAL A 121 -9.31 -0.17 -6.35
CA VAL A 121 -9.04 0.05 -4.92
C VAL A 121 -9.01 1.55 -4.64
N ASP A 122 -9.74 1.97 -3.62
CA ASP A 122 -9.73 3.35 -3.13
C ASP A 122 -8.38 3.65 -2.43
N LEU A 123 -7.52 4.38 -3.14
CA LEU A 123 -6.20 4.73 -2.62
C LEU A 123 -6.28 5.89 -1.62
N GLY A 124 -7.29 6.76 -1.77
CA GLY A 124 -7.55 7.85 -0.84
C GLY A 124 -7.93 7.33 0.54
N ALA A 125 -8.82 6.34 0.61
CA ALA A 125 -9.18 5.68 1.87
C ALA A 125 -7.96 5.04 2.56
N ALA A 126 -7.11 4.34 1.79
CA ALA A 126 -5.90 3.73 2.31
C ALA A 126 -4.89 4.78 2.84
N ALA A 127 -4.68 5.87 2.09
CA ALA A 127 -3.80 6.96 2.48
C ALA A 127 -4.33 7.71 3.71
N GLY A 128 -5.62 8.05 3.73
CA GLY A 128 -6.28 8.71 4.85
C GLY A 128 -6.21 7.89 6.13
N HIS A 129 -6.40 6.57 6.06
CA HIS A 129 -6.22 5.69 7.22
C HIS A 129 -4.78 5.73 7.75
N VAL A 130 -3.78 5.57 6.86
CA VAL A 130 -2.37 5.62 7.26
C VAL A 130 -2.02 6.96 7.90
N HIS A 131 -2.43 8.06 7.28
CA HIS A 131 -2.17 9.41 7.76
C HIS A 131 -2.78 9.64 9.16
N HIS A 132 -4.06 9.29 9.32
CA HIS A 132 -4.74 9.40 10.62
C HIS A 132 -4.05 8.55 11.70
N ARG A 133 -3.63 7.32 11.37
CA ARG A 133 -3.00 6.43 12.34
C ARG A 133 -1.58 6.86 12.69
N ILE A 134 -0.84 7.45 11.76
CA ILE A 134 0.45 8.11 12.02
C ILE A 134 0.29 9.21 13.07
N GLN A 135 -0.70 10.10 12.91
CA GLN A 135 -0.96 11.18 13.85
C GLN A 135 -1.26 10.65 15.27
N GLN A 136 -2.02 9.55 15.37
CA GLN A 136 -2.32 8.93 16.66
C GLN A 136 -1.10 8.27 17.32
N VAL A 137 -0.23 7.62 16.55
CA VAL A 137 1.02 7.04 17.06
C VAL A 137 1.99 8.13 17.51
N ALA A 138 2.03 9.28 16.82
CA ALA A 138 2.86 10.43 17.19
C ALA A 138 2.37 11.15 18.46
N ARG A 139 1.06 11.12 18.75
CA ARG A 139 0.43 11.80 19.90
C ARG A 139 0.49 11.02 21.22
N LYS A 140 0.85 9.74 21.23
CA LYS A 140 0.96 8.96 22.48
C LYS A 140 2.24 9.39 23.22
N PRO A 141 2.15 10.03 24.41
CA PRO A 141 3.32 10.23 25.24
C PRO A 141 3.89 8.86 25.66
N LYS A 142 5.22 8.81 25.79
CA LYS A 142 5.96 7.65 26.32
C LYS A 142 5.55 7.36 27.75
#